data_AF-A0A7S1X4E8-F1
#
_entry.id   AF-A0A7S1X4E8-F1
#
_cell.length_a   1.000
_cell.length_b   1.000
_cell.length_c   1.000
_cell.angle_alpha   90.00
_cell.angle_beta   90.00
_cell.angle_gamma   90.00
#
_symmetry.space_group_name_H-M   'P 1'
#
loop_
_entity.id
_entity.type
_entity.pdbx_description
1 polymer ?
#
loop_
_entity_poly.entity_id
_entity_poly.type
_entity_poly.pdbx_seq_one_letter_code
_entity_poly.pdbx_strand_id
1 'polypeptide(L)'
;MNSLVETFGGKLAVLGFPCNQFGKQHNNKDWETLDMLKNVRPGGGFEPKIDLFTRNDVNGADALAVYKYLKSALPFPVDDCGGLGGDYIIGEATWSPVMRGDVGWNFEKFLINQNGKPVARFSKKFLTSDIAPYIQKLLDGGPDAEL
;
A
#
# COMPACT_ATOMS: atom_id res chain seq x y z
N MET A 1 8.18 -1.63 -7.21
CA MET A 1 7.61 -2.91 -6.70
C MET A 1 8.26 -4.10 -7.35
N ASN A 2 8.17 -4.30 -8.68
CA ASN A 2 8.88 -5.39 -9.38
C ASN A 2 10.38 -5.49 -8.99
N SER A 3 11.09 -4.36 -9.00
CA SER A 3 12.51 -4.34 -8.60
C SER A 3 12.74 -4.81 -7.16
N LEU A 4 11.85 -4.53 -6.20
CA LEU A 4 12.01 -5.07 -4.84
C LEU A 4 11.83 -6.59 -4.81
N VAL A 5 10.83 -7.11 -5.53
CA VAL A 5 10.62 -8.57 -5.63
C VAL A 5 11.83 -9.24 -6.27
N GLU A 6 12.43 -8.62 -7.29
CA GLU A 6 13.66 -9.12 -7.92
C GLU A 6 14.86 -9.08 -6.96
N THR A 7 15.04 -7.98 -6.24
CA THR A 7 16.16 -7.81 -5.29
C THR A 7 16.08 -8.78 -4.12
N PHE A 8 14.91 -8.96 -3.52
CA PHE A 8 14.74 -9.80 -2.33
C PHE A 8 14.31 -11.24 -2.66
N GLY A 9 13.95 -11.53 -3.91
CA GLY A 9 13.54 -12.84 -4.38
C GLY A 9 12.41 -13.42 -3.53
N GLY A 10 12.49 -14.73 -3.24
CA GLY A 10 11.50 -15.43 -2.41
C GLY A 10 11.47 -15.03 -0.92
N LYS A 11 12.24 -14.02 -0.50
CA LYS A 11 12.25 -13.52 0.90
C LYS A 11 11.26 -12.38 1.14
N LEU A 12 10.69 -11.81 0.08
CA LEU A 12 9.72 -10.72 0.16
C LEU A 12 8.49 -11.05 -0.67
N ALA A 13 7.31 -11.03 -0.04
CA ALA A 13 6.05 -10.98 -0.74
C ALA A 13 5.59 -9.53 -0.86
N VAL A 14 5.19 -9.11 -2.07
CA VAL A 14 4.57 -7.79 -2.29
C VAL A 14 3.13 -8.01 -2.74
N LEU A 15 2.20 -7.41 -2.01
CA LEU A 15 0.76 -7.57 -2.19
C LEU A 15 0.16 -6.24 -2.64
N GLY A 16 -0.49 -6.21 -3.80
CA GLY A 16 -1.15 -5.04 -4.35
C GLY A 16 -2.67 -5.14 -4.25
N PHE A 17 -3.29 -4.11 -3.67
CA PHE A 17 -4.73 -4.02 -3.48
C PHE A 17 -5.29 -2.87 -4.33
N PRO A 18 -5.83 -3.15 -5.53
CA PRO A 18 -6.46 -2.11 -6.34
C PRO A 18 -7.63 -1.46 -5.60
N CYS A 19 -7.72 -0.13 -5.67
CA CYS A 19 -8.71 0.66 -4.95
C CYS A 19 -9.10 1.89 -5.78
N ASN A 20 -10.39 2.24 -5.75
CA ASN A 20 -10.93 3.37 -6.51
C ASN A 20 -11.44 4.53 -5.63
N GLN A 21 -11.05 4.56 -4.35
CA GLN A 21 -11.48 5.61 -3.41
C GLN A 21 -10.75 6.94 -3.65
N PHE A 22 -9.57 6.92 -4.30
CA PHE A 22 -8.67 8.05 -4.45
C PHE A 22 -8.68 8.62 -5.87
N GLY A 23 -9.34 9.78 -6.06
CA GLY A 23 -9.39 10.48 -7.35
C GLY A 23 -9.96 9.67 -8.50
N LYS A 24 -10.71 8.60 -8.19
CA LYS A 24 -11.27 7.65 -9.16
C LYS A 24 -10.23 7.14 -10.17
N GLN A 25 -9.00 6.86 -9.70
CA GLN A 25 -7.87 6.47 -10.55
C GLN A 25 -7.86 4.98 -10.95
N HIS A 26 -8.79 4.17 -10.46
CA HIS A 26 -8.95 2.74 -10.78
C HIS A 26 -10.40 2.42 -11.18
N ASN A 27 -10.89 3.10 -12.22
CA ASN A 27 -12.26 2.95 -12.72
C ASN A 27 -12.50 1.66 -13.50
N ASN A 28 -11.43 1.02 -13.94
CA ASN A 28 -11.47 -0.25 -14.67
C ASN A 28 -12.08 -1.37 -13.81
N LYS A 29 -12.55 -2.40 -14.47
CA LYS A 29 -12.98 -3.67 -13.86
C LYS A 29 -11.76 -4.49 -13.47
N ASP A 30 -11.95 -5.43 -12.55
CA ASP A 30 -10.88 -6.30 -12.07
C ASP A 30 -10.14 -7.00 -13.22
N TRP A 31 -10.90 -7.56 -14.17
CA TRP A 31 -10.38 -8.27 -15.35
C TRP A 31 -9.65 -7.36 -16.36
N GLU A 32 -9.84 -6.04 -16.30
CA GLU A 32 -9.14 -5.07 -17.16
C GLU A 32 -7.79 -4.65 -16.57
N THR A 33 -7.56 -4.88 -15.26
CA THR A 33 -6.40 -4.32 -14.54
C THR A 33 -5.07 -4.69 -15.18
N LEU A 34 -4.88 -5.97 -15.49
CA LEU A 34 -3.61 -6.44 -16.07
C LEU A 34 -3.40 -5.91 -17.49
N ASP A 35 -4.46 -5.80 -18.27
CA ASP A 35 -4.39 -5.25 -19.63
C ASP A 35 -4.03 -3.75 -19.61
N MET A 36 -4.64 -2.99 -18.68
CA MET A 36 -4.32 -1.58 -18.47
C MET A 36 -2.86 -1.37 -18.08
N LEU A 37 -2.33 -2.20 -17.18
CA LEU A 37 -0.92 -2.15 -16.78
C LEU A 37 0.02 -2.47 -17.96
N LYS A 38 -0.34 -3.48 -18.77
CA LYS A 38 0.48 -3.97 -19.88
C LYS A 38 0.49 -3.03 -21.09
N ASN A 39 -0.64 -2.45 -21.42
CA ASN A 39 -0.84 -1.75 -22.69
C ASN A 39 -0.99 -0.23 -22.55
N VAL A 40 -1.41 0.28 -21.38
CA VAL A 40 -1.76 1.70 -21.22
C VAL A 40 -0.79 2.41 -20.29
N ARG A 41 -0.77 2.07 -19.00
CA ARG A 41 0.15 2.65 -18.03
C ARG A 41 0.43 1.65 -16.90
N PRO A 42 1.68 1.20 -16.70
CA PRO A 42 2.91 1.69 -17.33
C PRO A 42 3.02 1.47 -18.84
N GLY A 43 2.31 0.49 -19.40
CA GLY A 43 2.39 0.19 -20.83
C GLY A 43 3.68 -0.54 -21.19
N GLY A 44 3.97 -0.64 -22.49
CA GLY A 44 5.23 -1.20 -22.98
C GLY A 44 5.43 -2.69 -22.68
N GLY A 45 4.35 -3.45 -22.49
CA GLY A 45 4.43 -4.87 -22.13
C GLY A 45 4.74 -5.11 -20.65
N PHE A 46 4.55 -4.11 -19.79
CA PHE A 46 4.77 -4.25 -18.35
C PHE A 46 3.89 -5.33 -17.74
N GLU A 47 4.49 -6.22 -16.96
CA GLU A 47 3.78 -7.24 -16.19
C GLU A 47 4.15 -7.11 -14.70
N PRO A 48 3.17 -7.01 -13.79
CA PRO A 48 3.44 -6.95 -12.36
C PRO A 48 4.03 -8.28 -11.88
N LYS A 49 5.12 -8.22 -11.10
CA LYS A 49 5.73 -9.37 -10.43
C LYS A 49 5.25 -9.54 -8.99
N ILE A 50 4.08 -8.99 -8.70
CA ILE A 50 3.47 -8.93 -7.36
C ILE A 50 2.12 -9.61 -7.41
N ASP A 51 1.62 -10.06 -6.27
CA ASP A 51 0.26 -10.57 -6.19
C ASP A 51 -0.73 -9.41 -6.20
N LEU A 52 -1.62 -9.38 -7.19
CA LEU A 52 -2.70 -8.40 -7.28
C LEU A 52 -4.02 -9.06 -6.87
N PHE A 53 -4.72 -8.41 -5.95
CA PHE A 53 -6.05 -8.82 -5.50
C PHE A 53 -7.15 -8.14 -6.32
N THR A 54 -8.40 -8.57 -6.14
CA THR A 54 -9.58 -7.90 -6.69
C THR A 54 -9.74 -6.50 -6.10
N ARG A 55 -10.38 -5.59 -6.84
CA ARG A 55 -10.62 -4.23 -6.35
C ARG A 55 -11.38 -4.23 -5.04
N ASN A 56 -10.98 -3.36 -4.12
CA ASN A 56 -11.52 -3.28 -2.78
C ASN A 56 -11.46 -1.86 -2.23
N ASP A 57 -12.14 -1.68 -1.10
CA ASP A 57 -12.11 -0.46 -0.31
C ASP A 57 -11.12 -0.59 0.85
N VAL A 58 -10.38 0.48 1.12
CA VAL A 58 -9.37 0.55 2.19
C VAL A 58 -9.76 1.53 3.31
N ASN A 59 -10.72 2.41 3.02
CA ASN A 59 -11.32 3.37 3.95
C ASN A 59 -12.83 3.22 4.06
N GLY A 60 -13.42 3.83 5.09
CA GLY A 60 -14.86 3.76 5.36
C GLY A 60 -15.34 2.44 5.99
N ALA A 61 -16.65 2.33 6.14
CA ALA A 61 -17.33 1.19 6.79
C ALA A 61 -17.04 -0.14 6.07
N ASP A 62 -16.96 -0.10 4.74
CA ASP A 62 -16.76 -1.28 3.89
C ASP A 62 -15.28 -1.63 3.65
N ALA A 63 -14.36 -0.93 4.32
CA ALA A 63 -12.93 -1.24 4.21
C ALA A 63 -12.65 -2.71 4.57
N LEU A 64 -11.75 -3.34 3.79
CA LEU A 64 -11.28 -4.70 4.07
C LEU A 64 -10.75 -4.83 5.50
N ALA A 65 -11.02 -5.97 6.13
CA ALA A 65 -10.61 -6.24 7.51
C ALA A 65 -9.09 -6.07 7.72
N VAL A 66 -8.27 -6.47 6.74
CA VAL A 66 -6.82 -6.28 6.80
C VAL A 66 -6.44 -4.80 6.85
N TYR A 67 -7.10 -3.92 6.09
CA TYR A 67 -6.83 -2.48 6.13
C TYR A 67 -7.35 -1.83 7.41
N LYS A 68 -8.49 -2.28 7.94
CA LYS A 68 -8.96 -1.86 9.28
C LYS A 68 -7.91 -2.18 10.34
N TYR A 69 -7.36 -3.40 10.32
CA TYR A 69 -6.29 -3.82 11.22
C TYR A 69 -5.00 -3.00 11.04
N LEU A 70 -4.51 -2.88 9.80
CA LEU A 70 -3.27 -2.17 9.49
C LEU A 70 -3.33 -0.68 9.89
N LYS A 71 -4.45 0.00 9.59
CA LYS A 71 -4.66 1.41 10.00
C LYS A 71 -4.79 1.57 11.51
N SER A 72 -5.34 0.58 12.21
CA SER A 72 -5.40 0.60 13.67
C SER A 72 -4.04 0.37 14.32
N ALA A 73 -3.22 -0.53 13.77
CA ALA A 73 -1.90 -0.85 14.28
C ALA A 73 -0.88 0.27 13.98
N LEU A 74 -1.00 0.88 12.79
CA LEU A 74 -0.11 1.92 12.30
C LEU A 74 -0.96 3.12 11.82
N PRO A 75 -1.43 4.00 12.72
CA PRO A 75 -2.34 5.07 12.38
C PRO A 75 -1.73 6.16 11.50
N PHE A 76 -0.40 6.32 11.52
CA PHE A 76 0.29 7.38 10.78
C PHE A 76 1.53 6.82 10.05
N PRO A 77 1.84 7.33 8.84
CA PRO A 77 3.11 7.07 8.19
C PRO A 77 4.31 7.60 8.98
N VAL A 78 5.43 6.88 8.92
CA VAL A 78 6.68 7.27 9.59
C VAL A 78 7.33 8.51 8.99
N ASP A 79 7.10 8.75 7.70
CA ASP A 79 7.64 9.88 6.94
C ASP A 79 6.67 11.08 6.87
N ASP A 80 5.47 10.91 7.40
CA ASP A 80 4.41 11.92 7.40
C ASP A 80 3.54 11.72 8.66
N CYS A 81 4.14 12.01 9.82
CA CYS A 81 3.59 11.84 11.18
C CYS A 81 2.38 12.75 11.46
N GLY A 82 1.31 12.61 10.67
CA GLY A 82 0.10 13.40 10.78
C GLY A 82 0.19 14.76 10.10
N GLY A 83 0.83 14.85 8.92
CA GLY A 83 0.90 16.06 8.10
C GLY A 83 -0.38 16.87 8.20
N LEU A 84 -0.22 18.18 8.47
CA LEU A 84 -1.13 19.23 9.02
C LEU A 84 -2.63 19.25 8.57
N GLY A 85 -3.30 18.13 8.35
CA GLY A 85 -4.66 18.03 7.82
C GLY A 85 -4.85 18.52 6.38
N GLY A 86 -3.87 19.24 5.80
CA GLY A 86 -3.97 19.86 4.47
C GLY A 86 -3.71 18.93 3.28
N ASP A 87 -2.99 17.83 3.49
CA ASP A 87 -2.65 16.85 2.44
C ASP A 87 -3.65 15.68 2.34
N TYR A 88 -4.53 15.55 3.34
CA TYR A 88 -5.67 14.63 3.29
C TYR A 88 -6.78 15.30 2.51
N ILE A 89 -7.28 14.62 1.49
CA ILE A 89 -8.42 15.09 0.70
C ILE A 89 -9.72 14.88 1.50
N ILE A 90 -9.84 15.54 2.66
CA ILE A 90 -11.03 15.48 3.52
C ILE A 90 -12.22 16.11 2.77
N GLY A 91 -11.97 17.07 1.89
CA GLY A 91 -12.99 17.74 1.07
C GLY A 91 -13.58 16.90 -0.07
N GLU A 92 -12.91 15.83 -0.51
CA GLU A 92 -13.38 14.96 -1.61
C GLU A 92 -13.44 13.48 -1.19
N ALA A 93 -13.42 13.20 0.12
CA ALA A 93 -13.54 11.84 0.61
C ALA A 93 -14.87 11.23 0.13
N THR A 94 -14.78 10.12 -0.60
CA THR A 94 -15.96 9.40 -1.12
C THR A 94 -16.36 8.21 -0.23
N TRP A 95 -15.84 8.17 1.00
CA TRP A 95 -16.07 7.11 1.98
C TRP A 95 -16.59 7.69 3.30
N SER A 96 -17.26 6.84 4.09
CA SER A 96 -17.77 7.18 5.42
C SER A 96 -17.71 5.95 6.33
N PRO A 97 -17.40 6.10 7.63
CA PRO A 97 -16.94 7.32 8.28
C PRO A 97 -15.51 7.68 7.85
N VAL A 98 -15.16 8.96 7.96
CA VAL A 98 -13.78 9.44 7.77
C VAL A 98 -13.05 9.37 9.11
N MET A 99 -11.86 8.77 9.11
CA MET A 99 -11.06 8.52 10.31
C MET A 99 -9.68 9.15 10.18
N ARG A 100 -9.09 9.59 11.31
CA ARG A 100 -7.74 10.22 11.33
C ARG A 100 -6.63 9.31 10.77
N GLY A 101 -6.78 8.00 10.90
CA GLY A 101 -5.80 7.02 10.42
C GLY A 101 -6.11 6.47 9.03
N ASP A 102 -7.06 7.05 8.29
CA ASP A 102 -7.40 6.62 6.93
C ASP A 102 -6.17 6.62 6.00
N VAL A 103 -6.19 5.77 4.98
CA VAL A 103 -5.21 5.82 3.89
C VAL A 103 -5.38 7.15 3.17
N GLY A 104 -4.28 7.90 3.00
CA GLY A 104 -4.32 9.26 2.50
C GLY A 104 -4.41 9.36 0.97
N TRP A 105 -3.88 8.36 0.24
CA TRP A 105 -3.93 8.31 -1.23
C TRP A 105 -3.49 6.95 -1.79
N ASN A 106 -3.52 6.82 -3.11
CA ASN A 106 -2.87 5.72 -3.84
C ASN A 106 -1.39 5.59 -3.47
N PHE A 107 -0.91 4.35 -3.45
CA PHE A 107 0.48 3.98 -3.16
C PHE A 107 0.94 4.30 -1.73
N GLU A 108 0.07 4.25 -0.73
CA GLU A 108 0.52 4.09 0.65
C GLU A 108 1.01 2.66 0.91
N LYS A 109 1.97 2.45 1.81
CA LYS A 109 2.61 1.14 2.00
C LYS A 109 2.63 0.75 3.47
N PHE A 110 2.39 -0.53 3.73
CA PHE A 110 2.55 -1.14 5.05
C PHE A 110 3.62 -2.22 4.94
N LEU A 111 4.54 -2.24 5.89
CA LEU A 111 5.55 -3.27 6.03
C LEU A 111 5.19 -4.16 7.21
N ILE A 112 5.21 -5.47 6.96
CA ILE A 112 4.83 -6.52 7.90
C ILE A 112 6.03 -7.46 8.03
N ASN A 113 6.39 -7.85 9.25
CA ASN A 113 7.48 -8.80 9.49
C ASN A 113 7.04 -10.25 9.22
N GLN A 114 7.96 -11.21 9.36
CA GLN A 114 7.70 -12.61 8.98
C GLN A 114 6.65 -13.29 9.86
N ASN A 115 6.43 -12.78 11.08
CA ASN A 115 5.39 -13.26 12.00
C ASN A 115 4.04 -12.52 11.85
N GLY A 116 3.89 -11.69 10.81
CA GLY A 116 2.61 -11.02 10.52
C GLY A 116 2.36 -9.76 11.34
N LYS A 117 3.35 -9.26 12.09
CA LYS A 117 3.24 -8.00 12.84
C LYS A 117 3.49 -6.80 11.92
N PRO A 118 2.58 -5.81 11.83
CA PRO A 118 2.85 -4.55 11.15
C PRO A 118 3.95 -3.78 11.87
N VAL A 119 4.98 -3.34 11.16
CA VAL A 119 6.17 -2.69 11.74
C VAL A 119 6.41 -1.27 11.24
N ALA A 120 5.95 -0.92 10.04
CA ALA A 120 5.99 0.46 9.56
C ALA A 120 4.93 0.75 8.50
N ARG A 121 4.54 2.01 8.42
CA ARG A 121 3.64 2.58 7.41
C ARG A 121 4.35 3.73 6.72
N PHE A 122 4.25 3.80 5.40
CA PHE A 122 4.94 4.80 4.58
C PHE A 122 3.94 5.52 3.68
N SER A 123 4.07 6.85 3.57
CA SER A 123 3.12 7.70 2.87
C SER A 123 3.16 7.47 1.35
N LYS A 124 2.22 8.11 0.65
CA LYS A 124 2.21 8.17 -0.82
C LYS A 124 3.50 8.76 -1.41
N LYS A 125 4.18 9.66 -0.69
CA LYS A 125 5.39 10.37 -1.14
C LYS A 125 6.66 9.56 -0.92
N PHE A 126 6.65 8.64 0.06
CA PHE A 126 7.80 7.78 0.30
C PHE A 126 8.07 6.88 -0.90
N LEU A 127 9.30 6.88 -1.42
CA LEU A 127 9.62 6.06 -2.58
C LEU A 127 9.62 4.58 -2.18
N THR A 128 8.97 3.73 -2.99
CA THR A 128 8.96 2.28 -2.73
C THR A 128 10.37 1.69 -2.70
N SER A 129 11.31 2.24 -3.49
CA SER A 129 12.73 1.82 -3.48
C SER A 129 13.38 2.03 -2.11
N ASP A 130 12.99 3.09 -1.40
CA ASP A 130 13.64 3.51 -0.15
C ASP A 130 13.16 2.67 1.04
N ILE A 131 12.24 1.73 0.80
CA ILE A 131 11.81 0.72 1.78
C ILE A 131 12.84 -0.43 1.85
N ALA A 132 13.72 -0.58 0.84
CA ALA A 132 14.69 -1.67 0.78
C ALA A 132 15.57 -1.82 2.03
N PRO A 133 16.13 -0.75 2.63
CA PRO A 133 16.92 -0.87 3.87
C PRO A 133 16.10 -1.40 5.06
N TYR A 134 14.82 -1.04 5.15
CA TYR A 134 13.91 -1.52 6.19
C TYR A 134 13.61 -3.01 6.01
N ILE A 135 13.39 -3.46 4.77
CA ILE A 135 13.21 -4.88 4.45
C ILE A 135 14.46 -5.66 4.84
N GLN A 136 15.66 -5.16 4.48
CA GLN A 136 16.91 -5.82 4.82
C GLN A 136 17.09 -5.94 6.34
N LYS A 137 16.80 -4.86 7.09
CA LYS A 137 16.85 -4.88 8.56
C LYS A 137 15.95 -5.96 9.17
N LEU A 138 14.73 -6.16 8.63
CA LEU A 138 13.83 -7.22 9.10
C LEU A 138 14.36 -8.62 8.77
N LEU A 139 14.95 -8.80 7.59
CA LEU A 139 15.53 -10.10 7.20
C LEU A 139 16.74 -10.45 8.06
N ASP A 140 17.56 -9.46 8.43
CA ASP A 140 18.74 -9.66 9.28
C ASP A 140 18.37 -9.90 10.75
N GLY A 141 17.29 -9.25 11.23
CA GLY A 141 16.80 -9.37 12.60
C GLY A 141 15.96 -10.62 12.89
N GLY A 142 15.58 -11.38 11.86
CA GLY A 142 14.77 -12.59 12.00
C GLY A 142 13.26 -12.35 12.13
N PRO A 143 12.47 -13.39 12.47
CA PRO A 143 11.01 -13.35 12.29
C PRO A 143 10.26 -12.30 13.10
N ASP A 144 10.78 -11.99 14.29
CA ASP A 144 10.21 -11.03 15.24
C ASP A 144 10.85 -9.63 15.13
N ALA A 145 11.66 -9.38 14.11
CA ALA A 145 12.32 -8.10 13.95
C ALA A 145 11.32 -6.92 13.90
N GLU A 146 11.72 -5.82 14.52
CA GLU A 146 11.00 -4.54 14.54
C GLU A 146 11.90 -3.43 13.98
N LEU A 147 11.28 -2.28 13.69
CA LEU A 147 11.96 -1.12 13.08
C LEU A 147 12.32 -0.04 14.10
#